data_AF-A0A3P6V9M0-F1
#
_entry.id   AF-A0A3P6V9M0-F1
#
_cell.length_a   1.000
_cell.length_b   1.000
_cell.length_c   1.000
_cell.angle_alpha   90.00
_cell.angle_beta   90.00
_cell.angle_gamma   90.00
#
_symmetry.space_group_name_H-M   'P 1'
#
loop_
_entity.id
_entity.type
_entity.pdbx_description
1 polymer ?
#
loop_
_entity_poly.entity_id
_entity_poly.type
_entity_poly.pdbx_seq_one_letter_code
_entity_poly.pdbx_strand_id
1 'polypeptide(L)'
;MEQHRVCILSKEEARSPLNLEDYYDIDRKMSKPGFKTADGKFNWHCSCVSSYVTGPCGYFFRKFLSNMERFMSATEDGPNEEARTSFEKYYNELTTCMGKYPKYYQPILEQYESSLQDILTEQTDS
;
A
#
# COMPACT_ATOMS: atom_id res chain seq x y z
N MET A 1 17.07 -29.04 -11.49
CA MET A 1 15.77 -28.40 -11.80
C MET A 1 14.77 -28.95 -10.81
N GLU A 2 14.23 -28.11 -9.94
CA GLU A 2 13.27 -28.53 -8.93
C GLU A 2 11.90 -28.71 -9.59
N GLN A 3 11.37 -29.93 -9.55
CA GLN A 3 10.15 -30.29 -10.25
C GLN A 3 8.94 -29.80 -9.44
N HIS A 4 8.10 -28.94 -10.03
CA HIS A 4 6.89 -28.46 -9.36
C HIS A 4 5.98 -29.64 -8.97
N ARG A 5 5.57 -29.69 -7.70
CA ARG A 5 4.64 -30.70 -7.20
C ARG A 5 3.21 -30.21 -7.41
N VAL A 6 2.38 -31.05 -8.03
CA VAL A 6 0.96 -30.76 -8.25
C VAL A 6 0.17 -31.27 -7.04
N CYS A 7 -0.62 -30.39 -6.42
CA CYS A 7 -1.58 -30.75 -5.38
C CYS A 7 -2.96 -30.97 -6.04
N ILE A 8 -3.50 -32.19 -5.91
CA ILE A 8 -4.85 -32.53 -6.38
C ILE A 8 -5.74 -32.68 -5.14
N LEU A 9 -6.84 -31.92 -5.10
CA LEU A 9 -7.83 -31.94 -4.03
C LEU A 9 -9.17 -32.39 -4.60
N SER A 10 -9.91 -33.19 -3.84
CA SER A 10 -11.33 -33.42 -4.08
C SER A 10 -12.14 -32.16 -3.77
N LYS A 11 -13.40 -32.11 -4.25
CA LYS A 11 -14.30 -30.97 -3.99
C LYS A 11 -14.53 -30.74 -2.49
N GLU A 12 -14.54 -31.80 -1.70
CA GLU A 12 -14.76 -31.74 -0.25
C GLU A 12 -13.53 -31.20 0.47
N GLU A 13 -12.33 -31.61 0.06
CA GLU A 13 -11.05 -31.09 0.58
C GLU A 13 -10.79 -29.62 0.16
N ALA A 14 -11.31 -29.20 -0.99
CA ALA A 14 -11.24 -27.81 -1.45
C ALA A 14 -12.29 -26.90 -0.80
N ARG A 15 -13.18 -27.44 0.05
CA ARG A 15 -14.22 -26.64 0.70
C ARG A 15 -13.58 -25.70 1.74
N SER A 16 -13.89 -24.41 1.65
CA SER A 16 -13.45 -23.43 2.64
C SER A 16 -13.96 -23.84 4.04
N PRO A 17 -13.09 -23.92 5.05
CA PRO A 17 -13.50 -24.12 6.43
C PRO A 17 -14.17 -22.86 7.02
N LEU A 18 -14.02 -21.72 6.36
CA LEU A 18 -14.60 -20.44 6.77
C LEU A 18 -15.94 -20.23 6.07
N ASN A 19 -16.96 -19.81 6.83
CA ASN A 19 -18.20 -19.28 6.28
C ASN A 19 -17.99 -17.85 5.71
N LEU A 20 -18.99 -17.34 4.99
CA LEU A 20 -18.87 -16.08 4.26
C LEU A 20 -18.73 -14.89 5.21
N GLU A 21 -19.49 -14.88 6.30
CA GLU A 21 -19.46 -13.83 7.32
C GLU A 21 -18.10 -13.75 8.01
N ASP A 22 -17.52 -14.90 8.39
CA ASP A 22 -16.19 -14.98 8.98
C ASP A 22 -15.09 -14.58 8.00
N TYR A 23 -15.28 -14.84 6.70
CA TYR A 23 -14.35 -14.37 5.67
C TYR A 23 -14.32 -12.84 5.59
N TYR A 24 -15.47 -12.18 5.62
CA TYR A 24 -15.52 -10.71 5.57
C TYR A 24 -15.05 -10.02 6.86
N ASP A 25 -15.17 -10.70 8.01
CA ASP A 25 -14.77 -10.15 9.31
C ASP A 25 -13.36 -10.61 9.74
N ILE A 26 -12.67 -11.42 8.94
CA ILE A 26 -11.34 -11.97 9.30
C ILE A 26 -10.32 -10.87 9.51
N ASP A 27 -10.32 -9.83 8.66
CA ASP A 27 -9.40 -8.70 8.79
C ASP A 27 -9.70 -7.92 10.07
N ARG A 28 -10.97 -7.76 10.45
CA ARG A 28 -11.32 -7.08 11.71
C ARG A 28 -10.90 -7.89 12.94
N LYS A 29 -11.04 -9.22 12.90
CA LYS A 29 -10.71 -10.12 14.01
C LYS A 29 -9.21 -10.37 14.15
N MET A 30 -8.49 -10.45 13.04
CA MET A 30 -7.10 -10.94 12.99
C MET A 30 -6.08 -9.85 12.65
N SER A 31 -6.47 -8.78 11.93
CA SER A 31 -5.54 -7.67 11.69
C SER A 31 -5.31 -6.93 12.99
N LYS A 32 -4.05 -6.73 13.34
CA LYS A 32 -3.70 -5.84 14.45
C LYS A 32 -4.17 -4.43 14.07
N PRO A 33 -4.85 -3.70 14.96
CA PRO A 33 -5.25 -2.33 14.67
C PRO A 33 -4.01 -1.43 14.51
N GLY A 34 -4.14 -0.38 13.69
CA GLY A 34 -3.14 0.66 13.54
C GLY A 34 -2.30 0.55 12.27
N PHE A 35 -1.78 1.69 11.83
CA PHE A 35 -0.99 1.84 10.60
C PHE A 35 0.43 1.28 10.73
N LYS A 36 1.00 1.31 11.95
CA LYS A 36 2.29 0.72 12.28
C LYS A 36 2.14 -0.31 13.40
N THR A 37 2.98 -1.33 13.35
CA THR A 37 3.16 -2.29 14.43
C THR A 37 3.98 -1.69 15.58
N ALA A 38 3.99 -2.35 16.73
CA ALA A 38 4.74 -1.88 17.92
C ALA A 38 6.27 -1.79 17.68
N ASP A 39 6.80 -2.51 16.70
CA ASP A 39 8.20 -2.41 16.25
C ASP A 39 8.42 -1.32 15.19
N GLY A 40 7.44 -0.45 14.95
CA GLY A 40 7.54 0.72 14.07
C GLY A 40 7.39 0.42 12.57
N LYS A 41 7.20 -0.84 12.16
CA LYS A 41 7.01 -1.20 10.76
C LYS A 41 5.59 -0.95 10.30
N PHE A 42 5.40 -0.73 9.00
CA PHE A 42 4.06 -0.64 8.42
C PHE A 42 3.28 -1.96 8.62
N ASN A 43 2.05 -1.81 9.09
CA ASN A 43 1.11 -2.90 9.18
C ASN A 43 0.35 -3.06 7.86
N TRP A 44 0.94 -3.84 6.94
CA TRP A 44 0.35 -4.09 5.61
C TRP A 44 -0.93 -4.91 5.62
N HIS A 45 -1.30 -5.46 6.78
CA HIS A 45 -2.52 -6.24 6.98
C HIS A 45 -3.65 -5.41 7.58
N CYS A 46 -3.40 -4.15 7.96
CA CYS A 46 -4.45 -3.24 8.40
C CYS A 46 -5.44 -3.04 7.25
N SER A 47 -6.73 -3.27 7.49
CA SER A 47 -7.80 -3.18 6.49
C SER A 47 -7.84 -1.83 5.76
N CYS A 48 -7.43 -0.74 6.43
CA CYS A 48 -7.35 0.60 5.85
C CYS A 48 -6.31 0.71 4.72
N VAL A 49 -5.30 -0.15 4.72
CA VAL A 49 -4.17 -0.11 3.78
C VAL A 49 -4.20 -1.33 2.85
N SER A 50 -4.69 -2.47 3.34
CA SER A 50 -4.65 -3.78 2.66
C SER A 50 -5.25 -3.75 1.25
N SER A 51 -6.32 -2.98 1.03
CA SER A 51 -6.98 -2.79 -0.27
C SER A 51 -6.05 -2.21 -1.34
N TYR A 52 -5.09 -1.38 -0.95
CA TYR A 52 -4.14 -0.74 -1.86
C TYR A 52 -2.93 -1.62 -2.14
N VAL A 53 -2.49 -2.34 -1.12
CA VAL A 53 -1.26 -3.15 -1.16
C VAL A 53 -1.41 -4.53 -1.77
N THR A 54 -2.66 -5.02 -1.84
CA THR A 54 -3.02 -6.29 -2.49
C THR A 54 -3.46 -6.10 -3.94
N GLY A 55 -3.65 -4.87 -4.39
CA GLY A 55 -4.03 -4.55 -5.78
C GLY A 55 -2.86 -4.64 -6.78
N PRO A 56 -3.14 -4.48 -8.09
CA PRO A 56 -2.14 -4.60 -9.17
C PRO A 56 -0.91 -3.69 -9.03
N CYS A 57 -1.07 -2.53 -8.42
CA CYS A 57 0.00 -1.55 -8.16
C CYS A 57 0.54 -1.60 -6.73
N GLY A 58 0.17 -2.60 -5.94
CA GLY A 58 0.52 -2.70 -4.52
C GLY A 58 2.03 -2.69 -4.26
N TYR A 59 2.84 -3.22 -5.19
CA TYR A 59 4.30 -3.14 -5.12
C TYR A 59 4.81 -1.68 -5.08
N PHE A 60 4.32 -0.83 -5.99
CA PHE A 60 4.68 0.57 -6.05
C PHE A 60 4.14 1.34 -4.85
N PHE A 61 2.94 0.97 -4.37
CA PHE A 61 2.33 1.59 -3.19
C PHE A 61 3.16 1.37 -1.92
N ARG A 62 3.70 0.17 -1.71
CA ARG A 62 4.62 -0.11 -0.58
C ARG A 62 5.86 0.76 -0.64
N LYS A 63 6.49 0.84 -1.82
CA LYS A 63 7.68 1.69 -2.04
C LYS A 63 7.39 3.14 -1.74
N PHE A 64 6.29 3.66 -2.28
CA PHE A 64 5.86 5.03 -2.04
C PHE A 64 5.65 5.31 -0.55
N LEU A 65 4.88 4.48 0.17
CA LEU A 65 4.66 4.70 1.61
C LEU A 65 5.94 4.60 2.45
N SER A 66 6.81 3.63 2.15
CA SER A 66 8.09 3.52 2.86
C SER A 66 9.01 4.71 2.58
N ASN A 67 8.96 5.28 1.37
CA ASN A 67 9.71 6.47 1.05
C ASN A 67 9.09 7.74 1.63
N MET A 68 7.76 7.85 1.67
CA MET A 68 7.04 8.97 2.28
C MET A 68 7.42 9.16 3.75
N GLU A 69 7.54 8.07 4.51
CA GLU A 69 8.04 8.14 5.89
C GLU A 69 9.47 8.70 5.97
N ARG A 70 10.38 8.20 5.11
CA ARG A 70 11.76 8.73 5.04
C ARG A 70 11.76 10.20 4.65
N PHE A 71 10.91 10.60 3.71
CA PHE A 71 10.77 11.98 3.26
C PHE A 71 10.35 12.88 4.42
N MET A 72 9.26 12.54 5.13
CA MET A 72 8.77 13.29 6.29
C MET A 72 9.83 13.41 7.40
N SER A 73 10.56 12.33 7.70
CA SER A 73 11.63 12.39 8.72
C SER A 73 12.84 13.21 8.28
N ALA A 74 13.20 13.18 6.98
CA ALA A 74 14.36 13.89 6.47
C ALA A 74 14.13 15.41 6.37
N THR A 75 12.87 15.84 6.26
CA THR A 75 12.48 17.24 6.20
C THR A 75 12.41 17.92 7.57
N GLU A 76 12.40 17.17 8.68
CA GLU A 76 12.46 17.76 10.04
C GLU A 76 13.76 18.55 10.29
N ASP A 77 14.85 18.18 9.61
CA ASP A 77 16.17 18.83 9.70
C ASP A 77 16.42 19.88 8.60
N GLY A 78 15.42 20.17 7.75
CA GLY A 78 15.49 21.11 6.62
C GLY A 78 15.33 20.43 5.25
N PRO A 79 15.39 21.21 4.14
CA PRO A 79 15.19 20.69 2.79
C PRO A 79 16.21 19.60 2.44
N ASN A 80 15.73 18.40 2.07
CA ASN A 80 16.56 17.28 1.64
C ASN A 80 16.28 16.91 0.18
N GLU A 81 17.18 17.34 -0.72
CA GLU A 81 17.03 17.18 -2.17
C GLU A 81 17.03 15.70 -2.61
N GLU A 82 17.79 14.84 -1.95
CA GLU A 82 17.80 13.39 -2.22
C GLU A 82 16.46 12.76 -1.85
N ALA A 83 15.94 13.10 -0.66
CA ALA A 83 14.64 12.62 -0.21
C ALA A 83 13.53 13.08 -1.16
N ARG A 84 13.54 14.35 -1.57
CA ARG A 84 12.59 14.91 -2.53
C ARG A 84 12.64 14.21 -3.88
N THR A 85 13.83 14.05 -4.45
CA THR A 85 14.03 13.35 -5.74
C THR A 85 13.50 11.91 -5.67
N SER A 86 13.76 11.22 -4.55
CA SER A 86 13.27 9.85 -4.36
C SER A 86 11.75 9.80 -4.23
N PHE A 87 11.14 10.78 -3.55
CA PHE A 87 9.70 10.90 -3.37
C PHE A 87 8.99 11.10 -4.71
N GLU A 88 9.41 12.08 -5.50
CA GLU A 88 8.88 12.35 -6.84
C GLU A 88 8.98 11.12 -7.74
N LYS A 89 10.12 10.41 -7.70
CA LYS A 89 10.31 9.17 -8.46
C LYS A 89 9.27 8.10 -8.10
N TYR A 90 9.11 7.77 -6.82
CA TYR A 90 8.19 6.70 -6.40
C TYR A 90 6.73 7.10 -6.58
N TYR A 91 6.41 8.38 -6.41
CA TYR A 91 5.11 8.93 -6.75
C TYR A 91 4.79 8.70 -8.23
N ASN A 92 5.70 9.07 -9.13
CA ASN A 92 5.54 8.89 -10.58
C ASN A 92 5.42 7.41 -10.98
N GLU A 93 6.20 6.50 -10.37
CA GLU A 93 6.07 5.05 -10.60
C GLU A 93 4.68 4.55 -10.20
N LEU A 94 4.16 5.00 -9.05
CA LEU A 94 2.86 4.61 -8.53
C LEU A 94 1.72 5.13 -9.42
N THR A 95 1.69 6.42 -9.73
CA THR A 95 0.64 7.04 -10.56
C THR A 95 0.64 6.48 -11.97
N THR A 96 1.82 6.23 -12.56
CA THR A 96 1.95 5.55 -13.86
C THR A 96 1.33 4.15 -13.83
N CYS A 97 1.51 3.40 -12.74
CA CYS A 97 0.85 2.10 -12.61
C CYS A 97 -0.66 2.25 -12.44
N MET A 98 -1.12 3.13 -11.54
CA MET A 98 -2.55 3.32 -11.24
C MET A 98 -3.33 3.78 -12.47
N GLY A 99 -2.73 4.61 -13.33
CA GLY A 99 -3.30 5.05 -14.60
C GLY A 99 -3.62 3.90 -15.58
N LYS A 100 -3.01 2.72 -15.41
CA LYS A 100 -3.35 1.51 -16.19
C LYS A 100 -4.63 0.81 -15.70
N TYR A 101 -5.07 1.11 -14.47
CA TYR A 101 -6.26 0.52 -13.85
C TYR A 101 -7.20 1.62 -13.31
N PRO A 102 -7.68 2.54 -14.17
CA PRO A 102 -8.40 3.73 -13.73
C PRO A 102 -9.68 3.38 -12.97
N LYS A 103 -10.46 2.39 -13.43
CA LYS A 103 -11.69 1.96 -12.72
C LYS A 103 -11.45 1.43 -11.31
N TYR A 104 -10.27 0.86 -11.05
CA TYR A 104 -9.92 0.31 -9.75
C TYR A 104 -9.36 1.39 -8.81
N TYR A 105 -8.51 2.28 -9.32
CA TYR A 105 -7.82 3.29 -8.49
C TYR A 105 -8.46 4.68 -8.49
N GLN A 106 -9.44 4.97 -9.33
CA GLN A 106 -10.11 6.28 -9.40
C GLN A 106 -10.62 6.78 -8.04
N PRO A 107 -11.33 5.98 -7.21
CA PRO A 107 -11.80 6.46 -5.91
C PRO A 107 -10.65 6.91 -4.99
N ILE A 108 -9.49 6.28 -5.11
CA ILE A 108 -8.29 6.57 -4.32
C ILE A 108 -7.62 7.83 -4.84
N LEU A 109 -7.46 7.93 -6.16
CA LEU A 109 -6.87 9.12 -6.79
C LEU A 109 -7.70 10.35 -6.43
N GLU A 110 -9.02 10.31 -6.58
CA GLU A 110 -9.92 11.41 -6.22
C GLU A 110 -9.86 11.78 -4.73
N GLN A 111 -9.68 10.80 -3.84
CA GLN A 111 -9.60 11.04 -2.40
C GLN A 111 -8.28 11.70 -1.96
N TYR A 112 -7.16 11.33 -2.57
CA TYR A 112 -5.83 11.69 -2.09
C TYR A 112 -5.06 12.65 -3.00
N GLU A 113 -5.57 12.96 -4.20
CA GLU A 113 -4.91 13.87 -5.15
C GLU A 113 -4.62 15.24 -4.53
N SER A 114 -5.59 15.86 -3.84
CA SER A 114 -5.36 17.17 -3.21
C SER A 114 -4.28 17.10 -2.12
N SER A 115 -4.38 16.15 -1.19
CA SER A 115 -3.41 16.01 -0.10
C SER A 115 -1.99 15.70 -0.59
N LEU A 116 -1.86 14.95 -1.68
CA LEU A 116 -0.56 14.63 -2.28
C LEU A 116 0.03 15.84 -3.02
N GLN A 117 -0.81 16.65 -3.66
CA GLN A 117 -0.37 17.91 -4.27
C GLN A 117 0.06 18.92 -3.20
N ASP A 118 -0.68 19.04 -2.10
CA ASP A 118 -0.36 19.94 -0.98
C ASP A 118 1.01 19.60 -0.37
N ILE A 119 1.32 18.31 -0.15
CA ILE A 119 2.64 17.87 0.34
C ILE A 119 3.77 18.26 -0.62
N LEU A 120 3.50 18.27 -1.94
CA LEU A 120 4.48 18.63 -2.96
C LEU A 120 4.66 20.15 -3.09
N THR A 121 3.60 20.94 -2.88
CA THR A 121 3.61 22.41 -3.04
C THR A 121 3.97 23.18 -1.76
N GLU A 122 3.58 22.71 -0.57
CA GLU A 122 3.97 23.35 0.71
C GLU A 122 5.50 23.40 0.89
N GLN A 123 6.24 22.56 0.17
CA GLN A 123 7.69 22.43 0.24
C GLN A 123 8.43 23.08 -0.96
N THR A 124 7.73 23.84 -1.82
CA THR A 124 8.36 24.68 -2.87
C THR A 124 8.50 26.16 -2.47
N ASP A 125 7.84 26.58 -1.39
CA ASP A 125 7.80 27.98 -0.93
C ASP A 125 8.61 28.25 0.37
N SER A 126 9.49 27.32 0.80
CA SER A 126 10.43 27.51 1.93
C SER A 126 11.89 27.52 1.51
#